data_AF-A0A9D1GRY0-F1
#
_entry.id   AF-A0A9D1GRY0-F1
#
_cell.length_a   1.000
_cell.length_b   1.000
_cell.length_c   1.000
_cell.angle_alpha   90.00
_cell.angle_beta   90.00
_cell.angle_gamma   90.00
#
_symmetry.space_group_name_H-M   'P 1'
#
loop_
_entity.id
_entity.type
_entity.pdbx_description
1 polymer ?
#
loop_
_entity_poly.entity_id
_entity_poly.type
_entity_poly.pdbx_seq_one_letter_code
_entity_poly.pdbx_strand_id
1 'polypeptide(L)'
;MEIVDILQIILGILSLISTIAVSFAIYWLQLRHEKEMERLTKENAEKVLKEEADRFLIDNESERDYLPLCVFVSNLHRHEKHTRNIYTNFCRCNKDLQNKILEVAEFKCRIIEGVEWVDNAIDNLKEDINKYKLGRDYLYDGAKYFHRGFERYRELKWDYTDKQLFESIVEDIKLLAFKGTSRISISKYVDDYFCCIDKCDFGREKLNQLPPIDYLWKSQNLEMAEESEVCGWMMEIIDAITTIIHNKTIEREGDLFYEDLTDRRIETFEDKYFETVRTLYYTYCI
;
A
#
# COMPACT_ATOMS: atom_id res chain seq x y z
N MET A 1 53.27 68.92 -12.66
CA MET A 1 52.64 67.94 -11.77
C MET A 1 53.59 67.78 -10.61
N GLU A 2 53.19 68.21 -9.41
CA GLU A 2 54.07 68.11 -8.25
C GLU A 2 54.18 66.64 -7.84
N ILE A 3 55.32 66.24 -7.27
CA ILE A 3 55.55 64.87 -6.77
C ILE A 3 54.42 64.42 -5.83
N VAL A 4 53.84 65.38 -5.10
CA VAL A 4 52.71 65.21 -4.19
C VAL A 4 51.45 64.72 -4.92
N ASP A 5 51.13 65.27 -6.10
CA ASP A 5 49.94 64.88 -6.88
C ASP A 5 50.03 63.41 -7.36
N ILE A 6 51.23 63.00 -7.79
CA ILE A 6 51.49 61.62 -8.26
C ILE A 6 51.36 60.63 -7.11
N LEU A 7 51.90 60.93 -5.93
CA LEU A 7 51.77 60.10 -4.74
C LEU A 7 50.31 59.96 -4.29
N GLN A 8 49.53 61.04 -4.39
CA GLN A 8 48.11 61.03 -4.02
C GLN A 8 47.26 60.17 -4.96
N ILE A 9 47.55 60.19 -6.27
CA ILE A 9 46.90 59.29 -7.26
C ILE A 9 47.25 57.83 -6.97
N ILE A 10 48.52 57.52 -6.70
CA ILE A 10 48.96 56.14 -6.40
C ILE A 10 48.28 55.62 -5.12
N LEU A 11 48.22 56.43 -4.06
CA LEU A 11 47.54 56.08 -2.82
C LEU A 11 46.03 55.86 -3.04
N GLY A 12 45.39 56.67 -3.88
CA GLY A 12 43.98 56.50 -4.24
C GLY A 12 43.71 55.18 -4.98
N ILE A 13 44.56 54.82 -5.94
CA ILE A 13 44.47 53.54 -6.68
C ILE A 13 44.69 52.35 -5.73
N LEU A 14 45.70 52.42 -4.86
CA LEU A 14 45.96 51.39 -3.85
C LEU A 14 44.79 51.22 -2.87
N SER A 15 44.21 52.33 -2.42
CA SER A 15 43.01 52.32 -1.57
C SER A 15 41.81 51.68 -2.27
N LEU A 16 41.61 51.97 -3.57
CA LEU A 16 40.53 51.39 -4.36
C LEU A 16 40.71 49.87 -4.54
N ILE A 17 41.92 49.43 -4.89
CA ILE A 17 42.25 48.00 -5.02
C ILE A 17 42.03 47.27 -3.69
N SER A 18 42.48 47.87 -2.57
CA SER A 18 42.27 47.32 -1.23
C SER A 18 40.77 47.16 -0.93
N THR A 19 39.95 48.18 -1.23
CA THR A 19 38.50 48.14 -1.03
C THR A 19 37.83 47.04 -1.86
N ILE A 20 38.22 46.89 -3.13
CA ILE A 20 37.69 45.85 -4.01
C ILE A 20 38.07 44.45 -3.50
N ALA A 21 39.33 44.27 -3.07
CA ALA A 21 39.82 43.00 -2.55
C ALA A 21 39.08 42.59 -1.27
N VAL A 22 38.86 43.53 -0.33
CA VAL A 22 38.09 43.29 0.88
C VAL A 22 36.64 42.94 0.55
N SER A 23 36.01 43.67 -0.38
CA SER A 23 34.62 43.40 -0.79
C SER A 23 34.47 42.00 -1.39
N PHE A 24 35.42 41.57 -2.23
CA PHE A 24 35.43 40.22 -2.79
C PHE A 24 35.65 39.14 -1.73
N ALA A 25 36.57 39.37 -0.78
CA ALA A 25 36.82 38.45 0.33
C ALA A 25 35.57 38.27 1.22
N ILE A 26 34.86 39.36 1.53
CA ILE A 26 33.61 39.33 2.30
C ILE A 26 32.55 38.52 1.54
N TYR A 27 32.34 38.80 0.25
CA TYR A 27 31.38 38.06 -0.57
C TYR A 27 31.67 36.56 -0.60
N TRP A 28 32.94 36.18 -0.80
CA TRP A 28 33.34 34.77 -0.86
C TRP A 28 33.13 34.07 0.50
N LEU A 29 33.45 34.74 1.61
CA LEU A 29 33.18 34.23 2.95
C LEU A 29 31.67 34.06 3.22
N GLN A 30 30.85 35.04 2.83
CA GLN A 30 29.39 34.96 2.95
C GLN A 30 28.83 33.77 2.18
N LEU A 31 29.24 33.59 0.92
CA LEU A 31 28.79 32.48 0.08
C LEU A 31 29.18 31.12 0.68
N ARG A 32 30.38 31.00 1.27
CA ARG A 32 30.81 29.77 1.93
C ARG A 32 30.01 29.51 3.19
N HIS A 33 29.80 30.54 4.02
CA HIS A 33 29.07 30.42 5.27
C HIS A 33 27.60 30.04 5.02
N GLU A 34 26.95 30.64 4.02
CA GLU A 34 25.59 30.28 3.63
C GLU A 34 25.47 28.80 3.25
N LYS A 35 26.40 28.29 2.43
CA LYS A 35 26.45 26.86 2.07
C LYS A 35 26.70 25.94 3.26
N GLU A 36 27.59 26.33 4.18
CA GLU A 36 27.86 25.55 5.40
C GLU A 36 26.63 25.54 6.32
N MET A 37 25.95 26.69 6.48
CA MET A 37 24.71 26.79 7.26
C MET A 37 23.56 25.99 6.63
N GLU A 38 23.42 26.00 5.31
CA GLU A 38 22.43 25.18 4.60
C GLU A 38 22.69 23.67 4.81
N ARG A 39 23.95 23.24 4.81
CA ARG A 39 24.30 21.84 5.11
C ARG A 39 23.98 21.47 6.55
N LEU A 40 24.41 22.29 7.51
CA LEU A 40 24.15 22.05 8.92
C LEU A 40 22.65 22.03 9.24
N THR A 41 21.86 22.91 8.61
CA THR A 41 20.40 22.91 8.78
C THR A 41 19.76 21.66 8.20
N LYS A 42 20.19 21.17 7.03
CA LYS A 42 19.73 19.90 6.46
C LYS A 42 20.11 18.70 7.32
N GLU A 43 21.37 18.62 7.77
CA GLU A 43 21.83 17.54 8.65
C GLU A 43 21.08 17.51 9.98
N ASN A 44 20.83 18.68 10.58
CA ASN A 44 20.05 18.77 11.81
C ASN A 44 18.58 18.40 11.56
N ALA A 45 17.98 18.84 10.46
CA ALA A 45 16.61 18.46 10.10
C ALA A 45 16.49 16.94 9.89
N GLU A 46 17.46 16.33 9.22
CA GLU A 46 17.50 14.87 9.02
C GLU A 46 17.65 14.10 10.34
N LYS A 47 18.52 14.58 11.25
CA LYS A 47 18.66 13.98 12.59
C LYS A 47 17.36 14.06 13.39
N VAL A 48 16.73 15.24 13.42
CA VAL A 48 15.44 15.42 14.11
C VAL A 48 14.36 14.52 13.50
N LEU A 49 14.29 14.44 12.16
CA LEU A 49 13.32 13.58 11.48
C LEU A 49 13.54 12.10 11.80
N LYS A 50 14.80 11.67 11.89
CA LYS A 50 15.16 10.32 12.29
C LYS A 50 14.78 10.04 13.75
N GLU A 51 15.08 10.96 14.66
CA GLU A 51 14.70 10.83 16.08
C GLU A 51 13.19 10.78 16.27
N GLU A 52 12.43 11.56 15.49
CA GLU A 52 10.96 11.51 15.48
C GLU A 52 10.44 10.17 14.93
N ALA A 53 11.06 9.64 13.87
CA ALA A 53 10.73 8.34 13.32
C ALA A 53 11.02 7.21 14.33
N ASP A 54 12.19 7.23 14.98
CA ASP A 54 12.55 6.27 16.04
C ASP A 54 11.54 6.32 17.20
N ARG A 55 11.16 7.53 17.63
CA ARG A 55 10.13 7.72 18.68
C ARG A 55 8.79 7.14 18.25
N PHE A 56 8.36 7.41 17.02
CA PHE A 56 7.12 6.85 16.48
C PHE A 56 7.12 5.32 16.53
N LEU A 57 8.23 4.69 16.11
CA LEU A 57 8.35 3.23 16.11
C LEU A 57 8.32 2.64 17.52
N ILE A 58 8.94 3.30 18.49
CA ILE A 58 8.89 2.91 19.90
C ILE A 58 7.46 3.01 20.43
N ASP A 59 6.78 4.12 20.17
CA ASP A 59 5.42 4.38 20.67
C ASP A 59 4.37 3.43 20.06
N ASN A 60 4.65 2.84 18.90
CA ASN A 60 3.74 1.96 18.15
C ASN A 60 4.32 0.54 17.92
N GLU A 61 5.26 0.10 18.77
CA GLU A 61 6.01 -1.15 18.59
C GLU A 61 5.09 -2.38 18.44
N SER A 62 4.01 -2.44 19.23
CA SER A 62 3.05 -3.55 19.20
C SER A 62 2.24 -3.68 17.91
N GLU A 63 2.18 -2.62 17.10
CA GLU A 63 1.44 -2.58 15.83
C GLU A 63 2.37 -2.33 14.63
N ARG A 64 3.68 -2.51 14.80
CA ARG A 64 4.69 -2.20 13.76
C ARG A 64 4.42 -2.94 12.44
N ASP A 65 3.91 -4.17 12.50
CA ASP A 65 3.62 -5.00 11.32
C ASP A 65 2.53 -4.41 10.41
N TYR A 66 1.75 -3.42 10.88
CA TYR A 66 0.73 -2.75 10.06
C TYR A 66 1.27 -1.52 9.31
N LEU A 67 2.56 -1.19 9.43
CA LEU A 67 3.18 -0.05 8.74
C LEU A 67 2.98 -0.05 7.22
N PRO A 68 3.12 -1.18 6.49
CA PRO A 68 2.83 -1.20 5.06
C PRO A 68 1.40 -0.80 4.72
N LEU A 69 0.43 -1.13 5.59
CA LEU A 69 -0.97 -0.72 5.40
C LEU A 69 -1.17 0.78 5.65
N CYS A 70 -0.36 1.38 6.54
CA CYS A 70 -0.43 2.81 6.85
C CYS A 70 -0.21 3.71 5.62
N VAL A 71 0.53 3.23 4.61
CA VAL A 71 0.68 3.91 3.31
C VAL A 71 -0.69 4.15 2.68
N PHE A 72 -1.51 3.11 2.59
CA PHE A 72 -2.86 3.16 1.99
C PHE A 72 -3.83 3.92 2.88
N VAL A 73 -3.74 3.76 4.20
CA VAL A 73 -4.54 4.54 5.15
C VAL A 73 -4.30 6.04 4.96
N SER A 74 -3.03 6.45 4.89
CA SER A 74 -2.65 7.86 4.74
C SER A 74 -3.01 8.45 3.37
N ASN A 75 -3.10 7.61 2.34
CA ASN A 75 -3.49 8.01 0.98
C ASN A 75 -5.01 8.19 0.87
N LEU A 76 -5.80 7.24 1.38
CA LEU A 76 -7.24 7.20 1.16
C LEU A 76 -8.06 7.85 2.28
N HIS A 77 -7.68 7.68 3.55
CA HIS A 77 -8.52 7.99 4.70
C HIS A 77 -7.80 8.81 5.79
N ARG A 78 -6.85 9.67 5.41
CA ARG A 78 -5.97 10.41 6.33
C ARG A 78 -6.66 11.16 7.48
N HIS A 79 -7.84 11.71 7.22
CA HIS A 79 -8.55 12.59 8.16
C HIS A 79 -9.62 11.87 8.99
N GLU A 80 -9.66 10.54 8.92
CA GLU A 80 -10.63 9.74 9.64
C GLU A 80 -10.07 9.19 10.96
N LYS A 81 -10.99 8.74 11.81
CA LYS A 81 -10.64 7.99 13.01
C LYS A 81 -10.51 6.51 12.64
N HIS A 82 -9.36 5.92 12.94
CA HIS A 82 -9.10 4.50 12.68
C HIS A 82 -9.25 3.66 13.94
N THR A 83 -9.52 2.37 13.75
CA THR A 83 -9.63 1.37 14.82
C THR A 83 -8.28 1.10 15.45
N ARG A 84 -7.20 1.08 14.66
CA ARG A 84 -5.82 0.96 15.14
C ARG A 84 -5.20 2.31 15.50
N ASN A 85 -4.37 2.29 16.54
CA ASN A 85 -3.66 3.49 16.98
C ASN A 85 -2.58 3.88 15.99
N ILE A 86 -1.82 2.91 15.45
CA ILE A 86 -0.75 3.17 14.49
C ILE A 86 -1.26 3.86 13.21
N TYR A 87 -2.44 3.48 12.71
CA TYR A 87 -3.08 4.13 11.56
C TYR A 87 -3.34 5.61 11.83
N THR A 88 -3.96 5.90 12.97
CA THR A 88 -4.26 7.28 13.39
C THR A 88 -2.97 8.07 13.60
N ASN A 89 -1.96 7.49 14.27
CA ASN A 89 -0.70 8.15 14.56
C ASN A 89 0.09 8.43 13.28
N PHE A 90 0.16 7.47 12.35
CA PHE A 90 0.86 7.63 11.08
C PHE A 90 0.21 8.71 10.20
N CYS A 91 -1.12 8.78 10.15
CA CYS A 91 -1.83 9.79 9.36
C CYS A 91 -1.60 11.23 9.87
N ARG A 92 -1.27 11.40 11.15
CA ARG A 92 -0.91 12.70 11.75
C ARG A 92 0.47 13.19 11.36
N CYS A 93 1.37 12.29 10.99
CA CYS A 93 2.70 12.64 10.51
C CYS A 93 2.60 13.41 9.17
N ASN A 94 3.59 14.27 8.91
CA ASN A 94 3.76 14.84 7.59
C ASN A 94 4.38 13.81 6.63
N LYS A 95 4.36 14.09 5.33
CA LYS A 95 4.82 13.16 4.29
C LYS A 95 6.30 12.77 4.45
N ASP A 96 7.15 13.71 4.84
CA ASP A 96 8.59 13.47 5.02
C ASP A 96 8.84 12.51 6.19
N LEU A 97 8.13 12.72 7.31
CA LEU A 97 8.20 11.86 8.49
C LEU A 97 7.61 10.47 8.20
N GLN A 98 6.50 10.38 7.48
CA GLN A 98 5.91 9.09 7.05
C GLN A 98 6.90 8.26 6.24
N ASN A 99 7.54 8.86 5.23
CA ASN A 99 8.58 8.17 4.45
C ASN A 99 9.79 7.80 5.31
N LYS A 100 10.20 8.68 6.24
CA LYS A 100 11.33 8.39 7.12
C LYS A 100 11.03 7.24 8.09
N ILE A 101 9.81 7.16 8.61
CA ILE A 101 9.34 6.03 9.44
C ILE A 101 9.47 4.72 8.66
N LEU A 102 8.98 4.67 7.41
CA LEU A 102 9.07 3.48 6.57
C LEU A 102 10.53 3.11 6.25
N GLU A 103 11.38 4.09 5.96
CA GLU A 103 12.82 3.90 5.73
C GLU A 103 13.53 3.33 6.95
N VAL A 104 13.33 3.92 8.13
CA VAL A 104 13.94 3.47 9.40
C VAL A 104 13.40 2.09 9.81
N ALA A 105 12.14 1.80 9.50
CA ALA A 105 11.53 0.49 9.73
C ALA A 105 11.96 -0.58 8.71
N GLU A 106 12.80 -0.22 7.72
CA GLU A 106 13.33 -1.07 6.66
C GLU A 106 12.29 -1.57 5.64
N PHE A 107 11.14 -0.88 5.54
CA PHE A 107 10.17 -1.12 4.47
C PHE A 107 10.57 -0.40 3.19
N LYS A 108 10.24 -0.99 2.04
CA LYS A 108 10.52 -0.42 0.71
C LYS A 108 9.37 0.41 0.17
N CYS A 109 8.13 0.15 0.58
CA CYS A 109 6.96 0.94 0.24
C CYS A 109 7.12 2.40 0.68
N ARG A 110 6.52 3.30 -0.10
CA ARG A 110 6.56 4.76 0.13
C ARG A 110 5.16 5.33 -0.03
N ILE A 111 4.96 6.54 0.46
CA ILE A 111 3.66 7.21 0.35
C ILE A 111 3.24 7.35 -1.12
N ILE A 112 1.95 7.12 -1.38
CA ILE A 112 1.35 7.17 -2.70
C ILE A 112 0.70 8.54 -2.89
N GLU A 113 0.85 9.13 -4.08
CA GLU A 113 0.21 10.38 -4.47
C GLU A 113 -1.03 10.11 -5.33
N GLY A 114 -2.10 10.87 -5.08
CA GLY A 114 -3.38 10.70 -5.78
C GLY A 114 -4.17 9.46 -5.33
N VAL A 115 -5.46 9.46 -5.61
CA VAL A 115 -6.40 8.38 -5.22
C VAL A 115 -7.13 7.75 -6.41
N GLU A 116 -6.98 8.33 -7.61
CA GLU A 116 -7.64 7.89 -8.86
C GLU A 116 -7.24 6.45 -9.26
N TRP A 117 -6.12 5.97 -8.74
CA TRP A 117 -5.62 4.62 -9.01
C TRP A 117 -6.58 3.52 -8.50
N VAL A 118 -7.37 3.79 -7.45
CA VAL A 118 -8.27 2.79 -6.85
C VAL A 118 -9.36 2.39 -7.84
N ASP A 119 -10.01 3.38 -8.46
CA ASP A 119 -11.07 3.14 -9.44
C ASP A 119 -10.52 2.39 -10.66
N ASN A 120 -9.34 2.80 -11.15
CA ASN A 120 -8.66 2.11 -12.24
C ASN A 120 -8.32 0.65 -11.90
N ALA A 121 -7.85 0.38 -10.67
CA ALA A 121 -7.55 -0.97 -10.21
C ALA A 121 -8.82 -1.85 -10.12
N ILE A 122 -9.93 -1.27 -9.66
CA ILE A 122 -11.23 -1.97 -9.62
C ILE A 122 -11.73 -2.28 -11.03
N ASP A 123 -11.57 -1.37 -11.98
CA ASP A 123 -11.98 -1.60 -13.37
C ASP A 123 -11.11 -2.66 -14.05
N ASN A 124 -9.78 -2.65 -13.83
CA ASN A 124 -8.90 -3.73 -14.27
C ASN A 124 -9.29 -5.09 -13.68
N LEU A 125 -9.65 -5.12 -12.38
CA LEU A 125 -10.15 -6.35 -11.76
C LEU A 125 -11.44 -6.84 -12.42
N LYS A 126 -12.37 -5.96 -12.80
CA LYS A 126 -13.59 -6.36 -13.55
C LYS A 126 -13.23 -6.96 -14.91
N GLU A 127 -12.23 -6.42 -15.60
CA GLU A 127 -11.76 -6.99 -16.86
C GLU A 127 -11.23 -8.42 -16.65
N ASP A 128 -10.43 -8.64 -15.60
CA ASP A 128 -9.95 -9.98 -15.25
C ASP A 128 -11.06 -10.94 -14.82
N ILE A 129 -12.05 -10.48 -14.03
CA ILE A 129 -13.24 -11.27 -13.67
C ILE A 129 -13.95 -11.76 -14.93
N ASN A 130 -14.10 -10.88 -15.93
CA ASN A 130 -14.72 -11.24 -17.20
C ASN A 130 -13.84 -12.18 -18.04
N LYS A 131 -12.54 -11.87 -18.15
CA LYS A 131 -11.55 -12.66 -18.90
C LYS A 131 -11.46 -14.11 -18.38
N TYR A 132 -11.38 -14.29 -17.07
CA TYR A 132 -11.28 -15.59 -16.42
C TYR A 132 -12.65 -16.20 -16.09
N LYS A 133 -13.76 -15.53 -16.45
CA LYS A 133 -15.13 -16.01 -16.21
C LYS A 133 -15.36 -16.39 -14.75
N LEU A 134 -15.02 -15.49 -13.83
CA LEU A 134 -15.06 -15.73 -12.38
C LEU A 134 -16.45 -15.57 -11.76
N GLY A 135 -17.42 -15.10 -12.54
CA GLY A 135 -18.85 -15.05 -12.21
C GLY A 135 -19.50 -13.77 -12.71
N ARG A 136 -20.66 -13.45 -12.15
CA ARG A 136 -21.34 -12.17 -12.43
C ARG A 136 -20.59 -10.99 -11.81
N ASP A 137 -20.77 -9.83 -12.42
CA ASP A 137 -20.25 -8.57 -11.89
C ASP A 137 -21.07 -8.11 -10.68
N TYR A 138 -20.50 -8.30 -9.49
CA TYR A 138 -21.00 -7.75 -8.23
C TYR A 138 -20.19 -6.53 -7.75
N LEU A 139 -19.26 -6.02 -8.57
CA LEU A 139 -18.49 -4.79 -8.38
C LEU A 139 -19.16 -3.57 -9.02
N TYR A 140 -20.47 -3.66 -9.30
CA TYR A 140 -21.29 -2.56 -9.80
C TYR A 140 -21.34 -1.39 -8.80
N ASP A 141 -21.79 -0.23 -9.27
CA ASP A 141 -21.81 1.03 -8.51
C ASP A 141 -20.45 1.36 -7.87
N GLY A 142 -19.35 1.14 -8.61
CA GLY A 142 -17.99 1.41 -8.11
C GLY A 142 -17.60 0.52 -6.93
N ALA A 143 -17.91 -0.79 -7.00
CA ALA A 143 -17.63 -1.75 -5.94
C ALA A 143 -18.17 -1.32 -4.56
N LYS A 144 -19.38 -0.74 -4.50
CA LYS A 144 -19.94 -0.14 -3.26
C LYS A 144 -19.85 -1.02 -2.01
N TYR A 145 -20.01 -2.35 -2.13
CA TYR A 145 -19.96 -3.24 -0.96
C TYR A 145 -18.54 -3.42 -0.42
N PHE A 146 -17.53 -3.31 -1.28
CA PHE A 146 -16.13 -3.29 -0.86
C PHE A 146 -15.84 -2.06 0.00
N HIS A 147 -16.14 -0.86 -0.50
CA HIS A 147 -15.91 0.39 0.24
C HIS A 147 -16.78 0.52 1.50
N ARG A 148 -18.05 0.08 1.45
CA ARG A 148 -18.94 0.09 2.62
C ARG A 148 -18.44 -0.76 3.77
N GLY A 149 -17.64 -1.80 3.49
CA GLY A 149 -16.95 -2.58 4.52
C GLY A 149 -16.13 -1.69 5.45
N PHE A 150 -15.38 -0.74 4.88
CA PHE A 150 -14.69 0.29 5.63
C PHE A 150 -15.64 1.37 6.16
N GLU A 151 -16.42 2.01 5.28
CA GLU A 151 -17.20 3.22 5.63
C GLU A 151 -18.20 2.99 6.77
N ARG A 152 -18.79 1.80 6.86
CA ARG A 152 -19.89 1.49 7.80
C ARG A 152 -19.51 0.46 8.85
N TYR A 153 -18.58 -0.43 8.54
CA TYR A 153 -18.35 -1.65 9.33
C TYR A 153 -16.90 -1.84 9.78
N ARG A 154 -16.02 -0.83 9.63
CA ARG A 154 -14.58 -0.96 9.95
C ARG A 154 -14.23 -1.55 11.32
N GLU A 155 -15.04 -1.29 12.34
CA GLU A 155 -14.81 -1.77 13.72
C GLU A 155 -15.27 -3.23 13.93
N LEU A 156 -15.98 -3.84 12.97
CA LEU A 156 -16.39 -5.23 13.07
C LEU A 156 -15.18 -6.16 13.02
N LYS A 157 -15.26 -7.24 13.80
CA LYS A 157 -14.24 -8.28 13.82
C LYS A 157 -14.19 -9.02 12.48
N TRP A 158 -12.99 -9.28 12.00
CA TRP A 158 -12.75 -10.12 10.83
C TRP A 158 -12.76 -11.62 11.19
N ASP A 159 -13.50 -12.42 10.43
CA ASP A 159 -13.57 -13.87 10.64
C ASP A 159 -13.75 -14.68 9.33
N TYR A 160 -13.49 -14.11 8.15
CA TYR A 160 -13.82 -14.75 6.86
C TYR A 160 -12.71 -15.62 6.26
N THR A 161 -11.45 -15.21 6.39
CA THR A 161 -10.32 -15.81 5.64
C THR A 161 -10.16 -17.32 5.82
N ASP A 162 -10.39 -17.82 7.03
CA ASP A 162 -10.22 -19.24 7.36
C ASP A 162 -11.55 -20.04 7.36
N LYS A 163 -12.68 -19.43 6.94
CA LYS A 163 -13.98 -20.10 6.91
C LYS A 163 -14.00 -21.23 5.86
N GLN A 164 -13.86 -22.46 6.33
CA GLN A 164 -13.96 -23.69 5.51
C GLN A 164 -15.42 -24.04 5.21
N LEU A 165 -16.01 -23.33 4.25
CA LEU A 165 -17.44 -23.45 3.91
C LEU A 165 -17.70 -24.06 2.52
N PHE A 166 -16.69 -24.11 1.66
CA PHE A 166 -16.85 -24.37 0.23
C PHE A 166 -16.45 -25.79 -0.13
N GLU A 167 -17.15 -26.44 -1.04
CA GLU A 167 -16.78 -27.77 -1.52
C GLU A 167 -15.58 -27.68 -2.48
N SER A 168 -14.58 -28.55 -2.24
CA SER A 168 -13.39 -28.63 -3.10
C SER A 168 -13.72 -29.04 -4.54
N ILE A 169 -13.03 -28.44 -5.50
CA ILE A 169 -13.10 -28.83 -6.91
C ILE A 169 -12.28 -30.11 -7.14
N VAL A 170 -11.09 -30.22 -6.52
CA VAL A 170 -10.10 -31.29 -6.74
C VAL A 170 -10.59 -32.64 -6.20
N GLU A 171 -10.54 -33.68 -7.04
CA GLU A 171 -11.01 -35.04 -6.73
C GLU A 171 -10.23 -35.74 -5.61
N ASP A 172 -8.91 -35.51 -5.49
CA ASP A 172 -8.11 -36.09 -4.42
C ASP A 172 -8.56 -35.62 -3.03
N ILE A 173 -9.04 -34.38 -2.92
CA ILE A 173 -9.66 -33.83 -1.71
C ILE A 173 -11.08 -34.38 -1.51
N LYS A 174 -11.81 -34.69 -2.59
CA LYS A 174 -13.11 -35.39 -2.52
C LYS A 174 -12.95 -36.84 -2.02
N LEU A 175 -11.84 -37.50 -2.32
CA LEU A 175 -11.49 -38.81 -1.78
C LEU A 175 -11.20 -38.75 -0.26
N LEU A 176 -10.54 -37.68 0.20
CA LEU A 176 -10.38 -37.40 1.64
C LEU A 176 -11.70 -37.01 2.32
N ALA A 177 -12.64 -36.37 1.59
CA ALA A 177 -13.97 -36.00 2.06
C ALA A 177 -14.80 -37.15 2.61
N PHE A 178 -14.59 -38.36 2.07
CA PHE A 178 -15.30 -39.56 2.50
C PHE A 178 -15.02 -39.92 3.98
N LYS A 179 -14.02 -39.28 4.61
CA LYS A 179 -13.69 -39.40 6.04
C LYS A 179 -14.16 -38.23 6.92
N GLY A 180 -14.87 -37.25 6.35
CA GLY A 180 -15.48 -36.15 7.10
C GLY A 180 -14.53 -34.98 7.33
N THR A 181 -14.42 -34.12 6.32
CA THR A 181 -14.27 -32.63 6.29
C THR A 181 -13.42 -32.23 5.09
N SER A 182 -14.06 -32.02 3.94
CA SER A 182 -13.40 -31.55 2.70
C SER A 182 -13.77 -30.12 2.31
N ARG A 183 -14.28 -29.36 3.28
CA ARG A 183 -14.61 -27.96 3.02
C ARG A 183 -13.32 -27.15 3.01
N ILE A 184 -13.23 -26.22 2.08
CA ILE A 184 -12.10 -25.35 1.86
C ILE A 184 -12.53 -23.89 2.03
N SER A 185 -11.56 -22.99 2.18
CA SER A 185 -11.82 -21.54 2.15
C SER A 185 -12.17 -21.09 0.72
N ILE A 186 -12.79 -19.92 0.60
CA ILE A 186 -13.09 -19.35 -0.70
C ILE A 186 -11.81 -19.09 -1.51
N SER A 187 -10.74 -18.63 -0.84
CA SER A 187 -9.44 -18.38 -1.47
C SER A 187 -8.84 -19.64 -2.09
N LYS A 188 -8.97 -20.80 -1.42
CA LYS A 188 -8.56 -22.08 -2.02
C LYS A 188 -9.45 -22.50 -3.19
N TYR A 189 -10.76 -22.21 -3.12
CA TYR A 189 -11.68 -22.50 -4.22
C TYR A 189 -11.34 -21.67 -5.46
N VAL A 190 -11.02 -20.38 -5.29
CA VAL A 190 -10.57 -19.51 -6.38
C VAL A 190 -9.29 -20.07 -7.00
N ASP A 191 -8.30 -20.47 -6.19
CA ASP A 191 -7.05 -21.07 -6.66
C ASP A 191 -7.28 -22.35 -7.47
N ASP A 192 -8.13 -23.26 -6.96
CA ASP A 192 -8.54 -24.47 -7.67
C ASP A 192 -9.22 -24.16 -9.01
N TYR A 193 -10.08 -23.13 -9.03
CA TYR A 193 -10.78 -22.70 -10.25
C TYR A 193 -9.81 -22.17 -11.31
N PHE A 194 -8.81 -21.38 -10.91
CA PHE A 194 -7.75 -20.92 -11.82
C PHE A 194 -6.93 -22.09 -12.37
N CYS A 195 -6.62 -23.08 -11.55
CA CYS A 195 -5.97 -24.31 -12.02
C CYS A 195 -6.82 -25.09 -13.03
N CYS A 196 -8.16 -25.10 -12.87
CA CYS A 196 -9.07 -25.67 -13.85
C CYS A 196 -9.07 -24.88 -15.17
N ILE A 197 -9.06 -23.55 -15.13
CA ILE A 197 -8.96 -22.70 -16.33
C ILE A 197 -7.69 -23.05 -17.10
N ASP A 198 -6.53 -23.08 -16.44
CA ASP A 198 -5.27 -23.39 -17.10
C ASP A 198 -5.33 -24.76 -17.81
N LYS A 199 -5.86 -25.80 -17.14
CA LYS A 199 -6.05 -27.13 -17.75
C LYS A 199 -7.01 -27.11 -18.95
N CYS A 200 -8.08 -26.31 -18.89
CA CYS A 200 -9.02 -26.14 -19.99
C CYS A 200 -8.36 -25.43 -21.19
N ASP A 201 -7.55 -24.40 -20.94
CA ASP A 201 -6.83 -23.66 -21.97
C ASP A 201 -5.78 -24.54 -22.68
N PHE A 202 -5.21 -25.51 -21.96
CA PHE A 202 -4.38 -26.58 -22.56
C PHE A 202 -5.19 -27.71 -23.22
N GLY A 203 -6.51 -27.56 -23.39
CA GLY A 203 -7.40 -28.50 -24.06
C GLY A 203 -7.64 -29.81 -23.32
N ARG A 204 -7.36 -29.86 -22.01
CA ARG A 204 -7.42 -31.12 -21.23
C ARG A 204 -8.82 -31.40 -20.67
N GLU A 205 -9.61 -30.39 -20.36
CA GLU A 205 -10.92 -30.52 -19.70
C GLU A 205 -11.92 -29.44 -20.17
N LYS A 206 -13.22 -29.64 -19.90
CA LYS A 206 -14.24 -28.58 -20.02
C LYS A 206 -14.51 -27.98 -18.65
N LEU A 207 -14.59 -26.65 -18.57
CA LEU A 207 -14.91 -25.92 -17.35
C LEU A 207 -16.38 -26.14 -16.98
N ASN A 208 -16.64 -27.06 -16.05
CA ASN A 208 -17.99 -27.38 -15.57
C ASN A 208 -18.28 -26.82 -14.17
N GLN A 209 -17.31 -26.15 -13.55
CA GLN A 209 -17.40 -25.75 -12.15
C GLN A 209 -18.08 -24.40 -12.04
N LEU A 210 -18.77 -24.16 -10.91
CA LEU A 210 -19.35 -22.85 -10.68
C LEU A 210 -18.24 -21.80 -10.59
N PRO A 211 -18.40 -20.65 -11.25
CA PRO A 211 -17.49 -19.54 -11.05
C PRO A 211 -17.42 -19.12 -9.57
N PRO A 212 -16.24 -18.76 -9.03
CA PRO A 212 -16.07 -18.52 -7.59
C PRO A 212 -17.03 -17.49 -7.00
N ILE A 213 -17.28 -16.39 -7.72
CA ILE A 213 -18.16 -15.32 -7.26
C ILE A 213 -19.62 -15.81 -7.19
N ASP A 214 -20.07 -16.53 -8.22
CA ASP A 214 -21.42 -17.09 -8.27
C ASP A 214 -21.62 -18.18 -7.21
N TYR A 215 -20.58 -18.99 -6.96
CA TYR A 215 -20.62 -20.02 -5.92
C TYR A 215 -20.71 -19.42 -4.52
N LEU A 216 -19.92 -18.36 -4.26
CA LEU A 216 -19.98 -17.59 -3.03
C LEU A 216 -21.40 -17.03 -2.80
N TRP A 217 -21.95 -16.35 -3.80
CA TRP A 217 -23.27 -15.74 -3.71
C TRP A 217 -24.37 -16.75 -3.36
N LYS A 218 -24.34 -17.90 -4.05
CA LYS A 218 -25.34 -18.96 -3.88
C LYS A 218 -25.17 -19.71 -2.55
N SER A 219 -23.95 -20.04 -2.17
CA SER A 219 -23.68 -20.87 -0.98
C SER A 219 -23.94 -20.12 0.33
N GLN A 220 -23.64 -18.82 0.37
CA GLN A 220 -23.87 -17.97 1.55
C GLN A 220 -25.22 -17.24 1.50
N ASN A 221 -26.02 -17.47 0.44
CA ASN A 221 -27.32 -16.84 0.23
C ASN A 221 -27.27 -15.31 0.36
N LEU A 222 -26.28 -14.69 -0.29
CA LEU A 222 -25.97 -13.26 -0.12
C LEU A 222 -27.09 -12.32 -0.59
N GLU A 223 -28.04 -12.81 -1.38
CA GLU A 223 -29.23 -12.04 -1.77
C GLU A 223 -30.13 -11.65 -0.59
N MET A 224 -30.13 -12.46 0.47
CA MET A 224 -30.95 -12.27 1.68
C MET A 224 -30.11 -11.99 2.92
N ALA A 225 -28.79 -11.87 2.76
CA ALA A 225 -27.87 -11.64 3.87
C ALA A 225 -27.87 -10.17 4.31
N GLU A 226 -27.46 -9.93 5.55
CA GLU A 226 -27.18 -8.58 6.04
C GLU A 226 -26.06 -7.93 5.24
N GLU A 227 -26.12 -6.60 5.07
CA GLU A 227 -25.14 -5.86 4.23
C GLU A 227 -23.70 -6.08 4.72
N SER A 228 -23.47 -6.14 6.04
CA SER A 228 -22.14 -6.39 6.60
C SER A 228 -21.56 -7.74 6.17
N GLU A 229 -22.39 -8.77 6.01
CA GLU A 229 -21.97 -10.09 5.55
C GLU A 229 -21.59 -10.04 4.07
N VAL A 230 -22.37 -9.31 3.26
CA VAL A 230 -22.03 -9.05 1.84
C VAL A 230 -20.72 -8.29 1.73
N CYS A 231 -20.50 -7.25 2.55
CA CYS A 231 -19.25 -6.50 2.60
C CYS A 231 -18.05 -7.37 2.98
N GLY A 232 -18.18 -8.21 4.01
CA GLY A 232 -17.14 -9.13 4.46
C GLY A 232 -16.72 -10.10 3.36
N TRP A 233 -17.68 -10.81 2.77
CA TRP A 233 -17.42 -11.72 1.67
C TRP A 233 -16.89 -11.02 0.41
N MET A 234 -17.30 -9.78 0.15
CA MET A 234 -16.80 -8.98 -0.97
C MET A 234 -15.30 -8.65 -0.80
N MET A 235 -14.85 -8.24 0.39
CA MET A 235 -13.44 -8.00 0.64
C MET A 235 -12.61 -9.28 0.49
N GLU A 236 -13.10 -10.41 1.03
CA GLU A 236 -12.38 -11.69 0.93
C GLU A 236 -12.29 -12.21 -0.51
N ILE A 237 -13.36 -12.14 -1.31
CA ILE A 237 -13.32 -12.64 -2.69
C ILE A 237 -12.47 -11.75 -3.60
N ILE A 238 -12.51 -10.42 -3.42
CA ILE A 238 -11.66 -9.49 -4.16
C ILE A 238 -10.20 -9.81 -3.85
N ASP A 239 -9.84 -9.87 -2.57
CA ASP A 239 -8.47 -10.15 -2.15
C ASP A 239 -7.95 -11.50 -2.67
N ALA A 240 -8.78 -12.54 -2.60
CA ALA A 240 -8.45 -13.87 -3.11
C ALA A 240 -8.17 -13.85 -4.62
N ILE A 241 -9.07 -13.25 -5.40
CA ILE A 241 -8.93 -13.17 -6.86
C ILE A 241 -7.70 -12.35 -7.22
N THR A 242 -7.55 -11.16 -6.65
CA THR A 242 -6.43 -10.27 -6.95
C THR A 242 -5.09 -10.90 -6.57
N THR A 243 -5.00 -11.56 -5.42
CA THR A 243 -3.78 -12.28 -5.00
C THR A 243 -3.39 -13.39 -5.99
N ILE A 244 -4.37 -14.15 -6.49
CA ILE A 244 -4.10 -15.23 -7.45
C ILE A 244 -3.68 -14.66 -8.81
N ILE A 245 -4.31 -13.57 -9.25
CA ILE A 245 -3.92 -12.86 -10.48
C ILE A 245 -2.48 -12.36 -10.35
N HIS A 246 -2.18 -11.64 -9.26
CA HIS A 246 -0.83 -11.14 -8.93
C HIS A 246 0.22 -12.23 -9.08
N ASN A 247 -0.02 -13.38 -8.45
CA ASN A 247 0.90 -14.51 -8.44
C ASN A 247 1.08 -15.17 -9.82
N LYS A 248 0.12 -14.99 -10.72
CA LYS A 248 0.19 -15.50 -12.10
C LYS A 248 0.85 -14.51 -13.05
N THR A 249 0.74 -13.21 -12.79
CA THR A 249 1.17 -12.16 -13.72
C THR A 249 2.52 -11.55 -13.38
N ILE A 250 2.90 -11.54 -12.10
CA ILE A 250 4.09 -10.85 -11.61
C ILE A 250 5.13 -11.86 -11.11
N GLU A 251 6.38 -11.70 -11.56
CA GLU A 251 7.50 -12.51 -11.08
C GLU A 251 7.83 -12.15 -9.63
N ARG A 252 8.08 -13.17 -8.80
CA ARG A 252 8.32 -12.96 -7.36
C ARG A 252 9.62 -12.24 -7.03
N GLU A 253 10.62 -12.29 -7.90
CA GLU A 253 11.94 -11.72 -7.61
C GLU A 253 11.89 -10.19 -7.70
N GLY A 254 12.12 -9.50 -6.58
CA GLY A 254 12.06 -8.04 -6.50
C GLY A 254 10.64 -7.46 -6.40
N ASP A 255 9.64 -8.31 -6.14
CA ASP A 255 8.25 -7.91 -6.00
C ASP A 255 7.96 -7.31 -4.60
N LEU A 256 7.70 -6.00 -4.57
CA LEU A 256 7.38 -5.25 -3.37
C LEU A 256 6.16 -5.81 -2.60
N PHE A 257 5.24 -6.50 -3.29
CA PHE A 257 4.11 -7.19 -2.64
C PHE A 257 4.58 -8.23 -1.62
N TYR A 258 5.69 -8.92 -1.90
CA TYR A 258 6.27 -9.93 -1.01
C TYR A 258 7.34 -9.37 -0.09
N GLU A 259 8.12 -8.39 -0.55
CA GLU A 259 9.22 -7.83 0.24
C GLU A 259 8.73 -7.06 1.48
N ASP A 260 7.59 -6.35 1.37
CA ASP A 260 6.97 -5.64 2.49
C ASP A 260 5.83 -6.46 3.13
N LEU A 261 5.85 -7.79 2.99
CA LEU A 261 4.92 -8.67 3.68
C LEU A 261 5.35 -8.85 5.14
N THR A 262 4.38 -8.87 6.04
CA THR A 262 4.57 -8.87 7.50
C THR A 262 3.70 -9.95 8.13
N ASP A 263 4.04 -10.42 9.34
CA ASP A 263 3.25 -11.39 10.11
C ASP A 263 2.00 -10.79 10.80
N ARG A 264 1.53 -9.63 10.32
CA ARG A 264 0.34 -8.94 10.83
C ARG A 264 -0.89 -9.85 10.79
N ARG A 265 -1.79 -9.67 11.75
CA ARG A 265 -3.06 -10.41 11.79
C ARG A 265 -4.22 -9.52 11.35
N ILE A 266 -5.10 -10.04 10.53
CA ILE A 266 -6.30 -9.30 10.14
C ILE A 266 -7.34 -9.52 11.24
N GLU A 267 -7.63 -8.48 12.02
CA GLU A 267 -8.54 -8.60 13.17
C GLU A 267 -9.86 -7.88 12.93
N THR A 268 -9.87 -6.88 12.04
CA THR A 268 -11.02 -6.02 11.78
C THR A 268 -11.32 -5.89 10.29
N PHE A 269 -12.52 -5.41 9.96
CA PHE A 269 -12.89 -5.05 8.60
C PHE A 269 -11.96 -3.97 8.04
N GLU A 270 -11.49 -3.04 8.87
CA GLU A 270 -10.51 -2.04 8.47
C GLU A 270 -9.20 -2.64 7.99
N ASP A 271 -8.66 -3.60 8.76
CA ASP A 271 -7.41 -4.28 8.41
C ASP A 271 -7.54 -5.01 7.08
N LYS A 272 -8.65 -5.73 6.89
CA LYS A 272 -8.88 -6.45 5.64
C LYS A 272 -9.03 -5.50 4.48
N TYR A 273 -9.82 -4.44 4.64
CA TYR A 273 -10.01 -3.44 3.59
C TYR A 273 -8.66 -2.91 3.09
N PHE A 274 -7.78 -2.47 4.00
CA PHE A 274 -6.48 -1.94 3.61
C PHE A 274 -5.54 -3.01 3.06
N GLU A 275 -5.64 -4.25 3.51
CA GLU A 275 -4.93 -5.36 2.89
C GLU A 275 -5.40 -5.59 1.45
N THR A 276 -6.71 -5.63 1.20
CA THR A 276 -7.25 -5.81 -0.15
C THR A 276 -6.88 -4.64 -1.06
N VAL A 277 -6.95 -3.41 -0.55
CA VAL A 277 -6.48 -2.20 -1.25
C VAL A 277 -4.98 -2.30 -1.59
N ARG A 278 -4.17 -2.79 -0.66
CA ARG A 278 -2.74 -3.05 -0.89
C ARG A 278 -2.55 -4.08 -2.02
N THR A 279 -3.27 -5.20 -1.97
CA THR A 279 -3.21 -6.23 -3.01
C THR A 279 -3.58 -5.64 -4.38
N LEU A 280 -4.68 -4.89 -4.47
CA LEU A 280 -5.10 -4.19 -5.70
C LEU A 280 -4.01 -3.26 -6.26
N TYR A 281 -3.38 -2.46 -5.40
CA TYR A 281 -2.32 -1.55 -5.82
C TYR A 281 -1.13 -2.28 -6.43
N TYR A 282 -0.61 -3.30 -5.75
CA TYR A 282 0.56 -4.04 -6.22
C TYR A 282 0.28 -4.86 -7.47
N THR A 283 -0.97 -5.27 -7.71
CA THR A 283 -1.34 -6.05 -8.90
C THR A 283 -1.59 -5.17 -10.13
N TYR A 284 -2.16 -3.97 -9.94
CA TYR A 284 -2.68 -3.17 -11.05
C TYR A 284 -2.00 -1.80 -11.24
N CYS A 285 -1.13 -1.36 -10.33
CA CYS A 285 -0.56 -0.01 -10.38
C CYS A 285 0.98 0.04 -10.45
N ILE A 286 1.67 -1.06 -10.15
CA ILE A 286 3.15 -1.16 -10.22
C ILE A 286 3.53 -1.98 -11.46
#